data_AF-A0A529N5L3-F1
#
_entry.id   AF-A0A529N5L3-F1
#
_cell.length_a   1.000
_cell.length_b   1.000
_cell.length_c   1.000
_cell.angle_alpha   90.00
_cell.angle_beta   90.00
_cell.angle_gamma   90.00
#
_symmetry.space_group_name_H-M   'P 1'
#
loop_
_entity.id
_entity.type
_entity.pdbx_description
1 polymer ?
#
loop_
_entity_poly.entity_id
_entity_poly.type
_entity_poly.pdbx_seq_one_letter_code
_entity_poly.pdbx_strand_id
1 'polypeptide(L)' 'HIHTPALLHTRSSQVFDWITCEKLKVRSGGIYPLAEAAQAHADMESRATTGKLLLIP' A
#
# COMPACT_ATOMS: atom_id res chain seq x y z
N HIS A 1 -11.10 15.33 2.12
CA HIS A 1 -11.92 14.43 1.28
C HIS A 1 -11.59 14.73 -0.19
N ILE A 2 -11.33 13.70 -1.01
CA ILE A 2 -11.03 13.83 -2.46
C ILE A 2 -12.31 13.51 -3.24
N HIS A 3 -12.88 14.49 -3.94
CA HIS A 3 -14.19 14.35 -4.60
C HIS A 3 -14.14 14.45 -6.13
N THR A 4 -12.97 14.76 -6.71
CA THR A 4 -12.82 14.95 -8.15
C THR A 4 -11.57 14.23 -8.66
N PRO A 5 -11.56 13.79 -9.93
CA PRO A 5 -10.37 13.21 -10.56
C PRO A 5 -9.16 14.15 -10.55
N ALA A 6 -9.37 15.45 -10.76
CA ALA A 6 -8.30 16.45 -10.71
C ALA A 6 -7.68 16.54 -9.32
N LEU A 7 -8.51 16.54 -8.27
CA LEU A 7 -8.01 16.56 -6.89
C LEU A 7 -7.29 15.26 -6.53
N LEU A 8 -7.77 14.11 -7.03
CA LEU A 8 -7.07 12.84 -6.88
C LEU A 8 -5.68 12.92 -7.51
N HIS A 9 -5.58 13.37 -8.75
CA HIS A 9 -4.32 13.51 -9.48
C HIS A 9 -3.30 14.36 -8.71
N THR A 10 -3.70 15.56 -8.28
CA THR A 10 -2.81 16.45 -7.53
C THR A 10 -2.32 15.80 -6.24
N ARG A 11 -3.19 15.10 -5.51
CA ARG A 11 -2.82 14.44 -4.25
C ARG A 11 -1.96 13.20 -4.47
N SER A 12 -2.24 12.40 -5.49
CA SER A 12 -1.42 11.24 -5.82
C SER A 12 -0.03 11.66 -6.30
N SER A 13 0.07 12.69 -7.15
CA SER A 13 1.37 13.20 -7.62
C SER A 13 2.24 13.64 -6.45
N GLN A 14 1.67 14.37 -5.47
CA GLN A 14 2.40 14.77 -4.27
C GLN A 14 2.96 13.58 -3.48
N VAL A 15 2.18 12.49 -3.35
CA VAL A 15 2.65 11.27 -2.67
C VAL A 15 3.79 10.61 -3.46
N PHE A 16 3.66 10.51 -4.78
CA PHE A 16 4.71 9.94 -5.63
C PHE A 16 5.98 10.79 -5.63
N ASP A 17 5.86 12.12 -5.61
CA ASP A 17 7.00 13.03 -5.48
C ASP A 17 7.76 12.81 -4.17
N TRP A 18 7.06 12.51 -3.07
CA TRP A 18 7.72 12.15 -1.82
C TRP A 18 8.45 10.81 -1.89
N ILE A 19 7.92 9.84 -2.65
CA ILE A 19 8.57 8.56 -2.87
C ILE A 19 9.84 8.74 -3.71
N THR A 20 9.75 9.46 -4.83
CA THR A 20 10.89 9.70 -5.73
C THR A 20 11.98 10.55 -5.09
N CYS A 21 11.62 11.51 -4.24
CA CYS A 21 12.57 12.31 -3.45
C CYS A 21 13.08 11.59 -2.19
N GLU A 22 12.78 10.30 -2.02
CA GLU A 22 13.12 9.48 -0.84
C GLU A 22 12.60 10.01 0.52
N LYS A 23 11.71 11.01 0.52
CA LYS A 23 11.06 11.56 1.71
C LYS A 23 10.04 10.60 2.31
N LEU A 24 9.51 9.68 1.50
CA LEU A 24 8.60 8.61 1.91
C LEU A 24 9.13 7.26 1.43
N LYS A 25 9.54 6.40 2.37
CA LYS A 25 10.00 5.04 2.07
C LYS A 25 8.87 4.03 2.28
N VAL A 26 8.40 3.42 1.20
CA VAL A 26 7.38 2.36 1.26
C VAL A 26 8.06 1.03 1.58
N ARG A 27 7.64 0.38 2.68
CA ARG A 27 8.15 -0.93 3.09
C ARG A 27 7.07 -1.99 2.87
N SER A 28 7.45 -3.12 2.28
CA SER A 28 6.60 -4.30 2.21
C SER A 28 6.74 -5.09 3.50
N GLY A 29 5.61 -5.31 4.18
CA GLY A 29 5.49 -6.14 5.38
C GLY A 29 5.30 -7.62 5.07
N GLY A 30 5.01 -7.96 3.81
CA GLY A 30 4.80 -9.34 3.37
C GLY A 30 4.33 -9.39 1.92
N ILE A 31 4.65 -10.48 1.23
CA ILE A 31 4.22 -10.76 -0.14
C ILE A 31 3.57 -12.13 -0.13
N TYR A 32 2.36 -12.22 -0.65
CA TYR A 32 1.59 -13.45 -0.73
C TYR A 32 1.15 -13.67 -2.18
N PRO A 33 1.05 -14.93 -2.64
CA PRO A 33 0.29 -15.25 -3.85
C PRO A 33 -1.16 -14.78 -3.69
N LEU A 34 -1.82 -14.38 -4.80
CA LEU A 34 -3.22 -13.98 -4.78
C LEU A 34 -4.14 -15.10 -4.27
N ALA A 35 -3.76 -16.36 -4.56
CA ALA A 35 -4.45 -17.55 -4.04
C ALA A 35 -4.46 -17.62 -2.49
N GLU A 36 -3.53 -16.94 -1.82
CA GLU A 36 -3.38 -16.93 -0.36
C GLU A 36 -3.92 -15.66 0.29
N ALA A 37 -4.78 -14.89 -0.41
CA ALA A 37 -5.36 -13.66 0.12
C ALA A 37 -6.00 -13.84 1.51
N ALA A 38 -6.66 -14.98 1.78
CA ALA A 38 -7.24 -15.27 3.08
C ALA A 38 -6.19 -15.28 4.22
N GLN A 39 -5.00 -15.83 3.97
CA GLN A 39 -3.91 -15.84 4.94
C GLN A 39 -3.34 -14.44 5.16
N ALA A 40 -3.15 -13.67 4.09
CA ALA A 40 -2.71 -12.27 4.21
C ALA A 40 -3.67 -11.44 5.09
N HIS A 41 -4.99 -11.67 4.98
CA HIS A 41 -6.00 -11.05 5.84
C HIS A 41 -5.88 -11.51 7.31
N ALA A 42 -5.77 -12.82 7.56
CA ALA A 42 -5.62 -13.35 8.91
C ALA A 42 -4.35 -12.82 9.62
N ASP A 43 -3.23 -12.73 8.90
CA ASP A 43 -1.96 -12.20 9.41
C ASP A 43 -2.03 -10.68 9.69
N MET A 44 -2.81 -9.94 8.90
CA MET A 44 -3.09 -8.53 9.12
C MET A 44 -3.98 -8.31 10.35
N GLU A 45 -5.06 -9.07 10.48
CA GLU A 45 -6.02 -8.96 11.59
C GLU A 45 -5.40 -9.35 12.93
N SER A 46 -4.57 -10.39 12.94
CA SER A 46 -3.80 -10.82 14.12
C SER A 46 -2.67 -9.86 14.51
N ARG A 47 -2.39 -8.84 13.68
CA ARG A 47 -1.26 -7.90 13.82
C ARG A 47 0.11 -8.59 13.77
N ALA A 48 0.20 -9.75 13.11
CA ALA A 48 1.47 -10.44 12.86
C ALA A 48 2.32 -9.71 11.81
N THR A 49 1.70 -8.88 10.97
CA THR A 49 2.36 -8.08 9.94
C THR A 49 2.35 -6.59 10.27
N THR A 50 3.35 -5.86 9.77
CA THR A 50 3.41 -4.40 9.86
C THR A 50 3.74 -3.81 8.48
N GLY A 51 3.14 -2.68 8.15
CA GLY A 51 3.35 -2.05 6.84
C GLY A 51 2.46 -2.66 5.75
N LYS A 52 2.92 -2.60 4.49
CA LYS A 52 2.10 -2.93 3.32
C LYS A 52 2.21 -4.41 2.95
N LEU A 53 1.07 -5.08 2.78
CA LEU A 53 1.03 -6.43 2.19
C LEU A 53 0.78 -6.34 0.68
N LEU A 54 1.45 -7.19 -0.10
CA LEU A 54 1.28 -7.28 -1.55
C LEU A 54 0.75 -8.65 -1.94
N LEU A 55 -0.26 -8.68 -2.81
CA LEU A 55 -0.74 -9.88 -3.46
C LEU A 55 -0.19 -9.93 -4.89
N ILE A 56 0.44 -11.05 -5.25
CA ILE A 56 0.98 -11.28 -6.59
C ILE A 56 0.11 -12.33 -7.28
N PRO A 57 -0.45 -12.05 -8.48
CA PRO A 57 -1.29 -12.97 -9.24
C PRO A 57 -0.61 -14.30 -9.55
#